data_AF-A0A856QM60-F1
#
_entry.id   AF-A0A856QM60-F1
#
_cell.length_a   1.000
_cell.length_b   1.000
_cell.length_c   1.000
_cell.angle_alpha   90.00
_cell.angle_beta   90.00
_cell.angle_gamma   90.00
#
_symmetry.space_group_name_H-M   'P 1'
#
loop_
_entity.id
_entity.type
_entity.pdbx_description
1 polymer ?
#
loop_
_entity_poly.entity_id
_entity_poly.type
_entity_poly.pdbx_seq_one_letter_code
_entity_poly.pdbx_strand_id
1 'polypeptide(L)'
;MAIPPLAFTHNGRGGDMATLLWPLHCSLYYLGMTVLSPHVIYGIQGSGVSYQDESEFRVRLEDEKAGWIRRLQRLDSDAPIPFSGWNDWDENGVLNADHPLAWRP
;
A
#
# COMPACT_ATOMS: atom_id res chain seq x y z
N MET A 1 14.30 -5.21 17.69
CA MET A 1 12.83 -5.34 17.55
C MET A 1 12.48 -5.03 16.12
N ALA A 2 11.77 -5.93 15.42
CA ALA A 2 11.28 -5.64 14.07
C ALA A 2 10.42 -4.36 14.08
N ILE A 3 10.48 -3.56 13.01
CA ILE A 3 9.72 -2.30 12.95
C ILE A 3 8.23 -2.65 12.85
N PRO A 4 7.39 -2.21 13.81
CA PRO A 4 5.97 -2.57 13.81
C PRO A 4 5.20 -1.85 12.69
N PRO A 5 4.05 -2.37 12.23
CA PRO A 5 3.24 -1.74 11.18
C PRO A 5 2.89 -0.27 11.47
N LEU A 6 2.62 0.07 12.74
CA LEU A 6 2.29 1.45 13.15
C LEU A 6 3.41 2.46 12.87
N ALA A 7 4.65 2.01 12.73
CA ALA A 7 5.76 2.87 12.34
C ALA A 7 5.68 3.34 10.89
N PHE A 8 4.81 2.75 10.05
CA PHE A 8 4.60 3.12 8.65
C PHE A 8 3.26 3.83 8.41
N THR A 9 2.74 4.49 9.44
CA THR A 9 1.58 5.39 9.34
C THR A 9 2.04 6.83 9.07
N HIS A 10 1.11 7.75 8.83
CA HIS A 10 1.39 9.18 8.61
C HIS A 10 2.38 9.80 9.62
N ASN A 11 2.24 9.47 10.90
CA ASN A 11 3.10 9.98 11.98
C ASN A 11 4.19 8.97 12.41
N GLY A 12 4.33 7.87 11.68
CA GLY A 12 5.27 6.82 12.01
C GLY A 12 6.69 7.15 11.54
N ARG A 13 7.70 6.79 12.34
CA ARG A 13 9.12 7.04 12.04
C ARG A 13 9.65 6.38 10.76
N GLY A 14 8.94 5.37 10.25
CA GLY A 14 9.25 4.66 9.01
C GLY A 14 8.70 5.36 7.77
N GLY A 15 7.89 6.41 7.93
CA GLY A 15 7.18 7.08 6.85
C GLY A 15 5.91 6.35 6.46
N ASP A 16 4.90 7.10 6.02
CA ASP A 16 3.62 6.54 5.58
C ASP A 16 3.79 5.61 4.38
N MET A 17 3.41 4.34 4.51
CA MET A 17 3.59 3.36 3.44
C MET A 17 2.83 3.74 2.16
N ALA A 18 1.64 4.34 2.28
CA ALA A 18 0.88 4.78 1.12
C ALA A 18 1.64 5.87 0.35
N THR A 19 2.21 6.84 1.06
CA THR A 19 3.08 7.88 0.48
C THR A 19 4.36 7.29 -0.14
N LEU A 20 5.03 6.36 0.53
CA LEU A 20 6.28 5.74 0.03
C LEU A 20 6.07 4.96 -1.28
N LEU A 21 4.92 4.29 -1.43
CA LEU A 21 4.59 3.51 -2.62
C LEU A 21 3.94 4.35 -3.73
N TRP A 22 3.57 5.60 -3.46
CA TRP A 22 2.86 6.46 -4.40
C TRP A 22 3.57 6.61 -5.75
N PRO A 23 4.89 6.88 -5.84
CA PRO A 23 5.57 7.02 -7.13
C PRO A 23 5.50 5.76 -8.02
N LEU A 24 5.56 4.59 -7.40
CA LEU A 24 5.42 3.31 -8.09
C LEU A 24 4.00 3.14 -8.61
N HIS A 25 2.99 3.36 -7.76
CA HIS A 25 1.60 3.22 -8.19
C HIS A 25 1.22 4.22 -9.28
N CYS A 26 1.68 5.48 -9.18
CA CYS A 26 1.51 6.47 -10.25
C CYS A 26 2.11 6.00 -11.57
N SER A 27 3.30 5.40 -11.55
CA SER A 27 3.93 4.85 -12.76
C SER A 27 3.09 3.73 -13.38
N LEU A 28 2.57 2.81 -12.56
CA LEU A 28 1.72 1.71 -13.05
C LEU A 28 0.40 2.24 -13.62
N TYR A 29 -0.24 3.19 -12.92
CA TYR A 29 -1.47 3.82 -13.39
C TYR A 29 -1.26 4.60 -14.69
N TYR A 30 -0.15 5.35 -14.79
CA TYR A 30 0.23 6.07 -16.01
C TYR A 30 0.40 5.15 -17.22
N LEU A 31 0.87 3.92 -17.01
CA LEU A 31 0.96 2.89 -18.04
C LEU A 31 -0.38 2.22 -18.38
N GLY A 32 -1.49 2.66 -17.79
CA GLY A 32 -2.83 2.16 -18.05
C GLY A 32 -3.22 0.95 -17.19
N MET A 33 -2.49 0.64 -16.12
CA MET A 33 -2.84 -0.48 -15.24
C MET A 33 -3.96 -0.10 -14.27
N THR A 34 -4.82 -1.07 -13.96
CA THR A 34 -5.72 -1.00 -12.81
C THR A 34 -4.94 -1.37 -11.55
N VAL A 35 -4.60 -0.38 -10.72
CA VAL A 35 -3.70 -0.57 -9.58
C VAL A 35 -4.51 -0.87 -8.31
N LEU A 36 -4.31 -2.05 -7.72
CA LEU A 36 -4.93 -2.44 -6.45
C LEU A 36 -4.10 -1.93 -5.26
N SER A 37 -4.72 -1.75 -4.08
CA SER A 37 -3.99 -1.41 -2.84
C SER A 37 -2.92 -2.46 -2.54
N PRO A 38 -1.68 -2.13 -2.15
CA PRO A 38 -0.61 -3.11 -2.01
C PRO A 38 -0.88 -4.14 -0.89
N HIS A 39 -0.31 -5.34 -0.99
CA HIS A 39 -0.24 -6.30 0.11
C HIS A 39 1.13 -6.20 0.76
N VAL A 40 1.22 -5.58 1.93
CA VAL A 40 2.49 -5.29 2.60
C VAL A 40 2.58 -6.11 3.87
N ILE A 41 3.59 -6.97 3.95
CA ILE A 41 3.90 -7.75 5.15
C ILE A 41 5.08 -7.08 5.86
N TYR A 42 4.85 -6.64 7.10
CA TYR A 42 5.84 -5.91 7.90
C TYR A 42 6.66 -6.84 8.80
N GLY A 43 7.82 -6.36 9.22
CA GLY A 43 8.62 -7.02 10.25
C GLY A 43 9.16 -8.40 9.85
N ILE A 44 9.34 -8.64 8.55
CA ILE A 44 10.09 -9.79 8.03
C ILE A 44 11.54 -9.68 8.51
N GLN A 45 12.03 -10.73 9.16
CA GLN A 45 13.39 -10.81 9.69
C GLN A 45 14.22 -11.69 8.74
N GLY A 46 15.43 -11.24 8.41
CA GLY A 46 16.26 -11.94 7.44
C GLY A 46 17.67 -11.39 7.37
N SER A 47 18.47 -11.59 8.42
CA SER A 47 19.92 -11.31 8.42
C SER A 47 20.68 -11.85 9.64
N GLY A 48 20.16 -12.89 10.33
CA GLY A 48 20.83 -13.48 11.50
C GLY A 48 20.64 -12.72 12.81
N VAL A 49 19.86 -11.63 12.81
CA VAL A 49 19.43 -10.95 14.04
C VAL A 49 17.95 -11.26 14.26
N SER A 50 17.68 -12.23 15.14
CA SER A 50 16.32 -12.53 15.58
C SER A 50 15.92 -11.61 16.72
N TYR A 51 14.78 -10.94 16.58
CA TYR A 51 14.22 -10.08 17.62
C TYR A 51 12.91 -10.59 18.21
N GLN A 52 12.41 -11.72 17.70
CA GLN A 52 11.21 -12.41 18.17
C GLN A 52 11.56 -13.88 18.40
N ASP A 53 10.74 -14.58 19.17
CA ASP A 53 10.86 -16.03 19.26
C ASP A 53 10.68 -16.65 17.86
N GLU A 54 11.53 -17.60 17.50
CA GLU A 54 11.53 -18.19 16.16
C GLU A 54 10.21 -18.93 15.88
N SER A 55 9.64 -19.58 16.89
CA SER A 55 8.38 -20.32 16.73
C SER A 55 7.21 -19.36 16.51
N GLU A 56 7.13 -18.27 17.27
CA GLU A 56 6.12 -17.22 17.08
C GLU A 56 6.26 -16.55 15.71
N PHE A 57 7.48 -16.26 15.28
CA PHE A 57 7.74 -15.67 13.96
C PHE A 57 7.31 -16.60 12.83
N ARG A 58 7.59 -17.91 12.92
CA ARG A 58 7.16 -18.92 11.94
C ARG A 58 5.64 -19.02 11.87
N VAL A 59 4.95 -19.07 13.01
CA VAL A 59 3.48 -19.09 13.04
C VAL A 59 2.93 -17.85 12.33
N ARG A 60 3.45 -16.66 12.65
CA ARG A 60 3.03 -15.43 11.98
C ARG A 60 3.28 -15.49 10.47
N LEU A 61 4.43 -16.01 10.01
CA LEU A 61 4.70 -16.13 8.58
C LEU A 61 3.69 -17.03 7.86
N GLU A 62 3.24 -18.12 8.47
CA GLU A 62 2.19 -18.97 7.91
C GLU A 62 0.84 -18.24 7.86
N ASP A 63 0.51 -17.45 8.87
CA ASP A 63 -0.70 -16.60 8.86
C ASP A 63 -0.67 -15.55 7.74
N GLU A 64 0.48 -14.92 7.51
CA GLU A 64 0.68 -13.95 6.43
C GLU A 64 0.55 -14.61 5.05
N LYS A 65 1.10 -15.82 4.87
CA LYS A 65 0.89 -16.61 3.63
C LYS A 65 -0.58 -16.94 3.42
N ALA A 66 -1.29 -17.34 4.47
CA ALA A 66 -2.72 -17.61 4.38
C ALA A 66 -3.51 -16.33 4.04
N GLY A 67 -3.11 -15.18 4.58
CA GLY A 67 -3.63 -13.86 4.22
C GLY A 67 -3.42 -13.53 2.75
N TRP A 68 -2.22 -13.78 2.24
CA TRP A 68 -1.90 -13.60 0.82
C TRP A 68 -2.75 -14.48 -0.08
N ILE A 69 -2.93 -15.76 0.27
CA ILE A 69 -3.81 -16.68 -0.49
C ILE A 69 -5.25 -16.16 -0.53
N ARG A 70 -5.81 -15.74 0.63
CA ARG A 70 -7.17 -15.18 0.69
C ARG A 70 -7.33 -13.94 -0.18
N ARG A 71 -6.28 -13.10 -0.25
CA ARG A 71 -6.29 -11.93 -1.10
C ARG A 71 -6.27 -12.31 -2.59
N LEU A 72 -5.42 -13.25 -2.99
CA LEU A 72 -5.36 -13.71 -4.38
C LEU A 72 -6.70 -14.24 -4.89
N GLN A 73 -7.48 -14.89 -4.03
CA GLN A 73 -8.82 -15.39 -4.37
C GLN A 73 -9.83 -14.28 -4.69
N ARG A 74 -9.53 -13.03 -4.32
CA ARG A 74 -10.42 -11.87 -4.50
C ARG A 74 -9.88 -10.84 -5.48
N LEU A 75 -8.72 -11.10 -6.08
CA LEU A 75 -7.95 -10.12 -6.85
C LEU A 75 -8.78 -9.44 -7.96
N ASP A 76 -9.61 -10.21 -8.66
CA ASP A 76 -10.45 -9.71 -9.76
C ASP A 76 -11.66 -8.88 -9.29
N SER A 77 -11.98 -8.94 -8.00
CA SER A 77 -13.15 -8.27 -7.39
C SER A 77 -12.78 -7.14 -6.44
N ASP A 78 -11.51 -7.00 -6.10
CA ASP A 78 -11.04 -5.97 -5.18
C ASP A 78 -11.08 -4.59 -5.87
N ALA A 79 -11.51 -3.58 -5.11
CA ALA A 79 -11.57 -2.22 -5.63
C ALA A 79 -10.15 -1.66 -5.87
N PRO A 80 -9.90 -1.05 -7.05
CA PRO A 80 -8.63 -0.39 -7.30
C PRO A 80 -8.47 0.89 -6.49
N ILE A 81 -7.24 1.38 -6.41
CA ILE A 81 -6.95 2.71 -5.89
C ILE A 81 -7.64 3.74 -6.82
N PRO A 82 -8.46 4.65 -6.29
CA PRO A 82 -9.19 5.63 -7.08
C PRO A 82 -8.27 6.79 -7.48
N PHE A 83 -7.41 6.56 -8.47
CA PHE A 83 -6.62 7.62 -9.08
C PHE A 83 -7.50 8.62 -9.83
N SER A 84 -7.15 9.90 -9.78
CA SER A 84 -7.77 10.91 -10.63
C SER A 84 -7.37 10.67 -12.09
N GLY A 85 -8.35 10.42 -12.95
CA GLY A 85 -8.19 10.18 -14.38
C GLY A 85 -8.28 11.46 -15.19
N TRP A 86 -8.08 11.36 -16.52
CA TRP A 86 -8.04 12.52 -17.42
C TRP A 86 -9.26 13.45 -17.34
N ASN A 87 -10.44 12.91 -17.02
CA ASN A 87 -11.66 13.69 -16.88
C ASN A 87 -11.77 14.46 -15.55
N ASP A 88 -10.89 14.18 -14.59
CA ASP A 88 -10.86 14.85 -13.29
C ASP A 88 -10.02 16.14 -13.32
N TRP A 89 -9.30 16.39 -14.42
CA TRP A 89 -8.42 17.53 -14.61
C TRP A 89 -8.96 18.49 -15.67
N ASP A 90 -8.68 19.78 -15.51
CA ASP A 90 -8.94 20.81 -16.50
C ASP A 90 -7.82 20.88 -17.57
N GLU A 91 -7.93 21.82 -18.51
CA GLU A 91 -6.95 22.04 -19.59
C GLU A 91 -5.54 22.42 -19.10
N ASN A 92 -5.41 22.86 -17.85
CA ASN A 92 -4.14 23.21 -17.22
C ASN A 92 -3.58 22.08 -16.35
N GLY A 93 -4.26 20.92 -16.28
CA GLY A 93 -3.88 19.80 -15.44
C GLY A 93 -4.19 20.02 -13.96
N VAL A 94 -5.16 20.87 -13.64
CA VAL A 94 -5.62 21.16 -12.27
C VAL A 94 -6.90 20.37 -12.01
N LEU A 95 -7.08 19.83 -10.79
CA LEU A 95 -8.30 19.11 -10.43
C LEU A 95 -9.53 20.01 -10.61
N ASN A 96 -10.58 19.45 -11.19
CA ASN A 96 -11.88 20.11 -11.28
C ASN A 96 -12.40 20.47 -9.89
N ALA A 97 -13.03 21.64 -9.74
CA ALA A 97 -13.49 22.16 -8.44
C ALA A 97 -14.51 21.22 -7.74
N ASP A 98 -15.28 20.47 -8.52
CA ASP A 98 -16.27 19.51 -8.01
C ASP A 98 -15.65 18.16 -7.62
N HIS A 99 -14.35 17.94 -7.89
CA HIS A 99 -13.67 16.70 -7.54
C HIS A 99 -13.55 16.58 -6.00
N PRO A 100 -13.87 15.43 -5.38
CA PRO A 100 -13.88 15.27 -3.91
C PRO A 100 -12.55 15.54 -3.19
N LEU A 101 -11.44 15.65 -3.92
CA LEU A 101 -10.12 15.99 -3.37
C LEU A 101 -9.73 17.47 -3.55
N ALA A 102 -10.52 18.27 -4.28
CA ALA A 102 -10.20 19.67 -4.59
C ALA A 102 -10.20 20.60 -3.34
N TRP A 103 -10.79 20.17 -2.22
CA TRP A 103 -10.76 20.92 -0.96
C TRP A 103 -9.42 20.82 -0.22
N ARG A 104 -8.54 19.87 -0.59
CA ARG A 104 -7.25 19.69 0.07
C ARG A 104 -6.30 20.81 -0.39
N PRO A 105 -5.65 21.54 0.55
CA PRO A 105 -4.75 22.64 0.23
C PRO A 105 -3.46 22.19 -0.45
#